data_AF-A0A5C7ZWQ5-F1
#
_entry.id   AF-A0A5C7ZWQ5-F1
#
_cell.length_a   1.000
_cell.length_b   1.000
_cell.length_c   1.000
_cell.angle_alpha   90.00
_cell.angle_beta   90.00
_cell.angle_gamma   90.00
#
_symmetry.space_group_name_H-M   'P 1'
#
loop_
_entity.id
_entity.type
_entity.pdbx_description
1 polymer ?
#
loop_
_entity_poly.entity_id
_entity_poly.type
_entity_poly.pdbx_seq_one_letter_code
_entity_poly.pdbx_strand_id
1 'polypeptide(L)' 'MSQNDDSPPSCRGCKHYYITHELVFRYGCRAFGFKSQQSPILVVRQSSGEACRLFEKKDKK' A
#
# COMPACT_ATOMS: atom_id res chain seq x y z
N MET A 1 7.31 24.96 7.08
CA MET A 1 7.18 24.28 5.77
C MET A 1 6.62 22.89 6.04
N SER A 2 5.31 22.71 5.93
CA SER A 2 4.67 21.40 6.09
C SER A 2 3.86 21.14 4.83
N GLN A 3 4.49 20.51 3.84
CA GLN A 3 3.80 20.07 2.63
C GLN A 3 2.97 18.83 2.99
N ASN A 4 1.74 19.05 3.47
CA ASN A 4 0.74 18.00 3.53
C ASN A 4 0.15 17.84 2.11
N ASP A 5 0.83 17.03 1.31
CA ASP A 5 0.28 16.52 0.06
C ASP A 5 -0.86 15.55 0.41
N ASP A 6 -2.07 16.11 0.51
CA ASP A 6 -3.37 15.42 0.66
C ASP A 6 -3.73 14.67 -0.64
N SER A 7 -2.82 13.82 -1.10
CA SER A 7 -3.18 12.81 -2.10
C SER A 7 -3.77 11.62 -1.34
N PRO A 8 -4.94 11.08 -1.73
CA PRO A 8 -5.51 9.91 -1.07
C PRO A 8 -4.47 8.79 -1.02
N PRO A 9 -4.27 8.12 0.14
CA PRO A 9 -3.17 7.19 0.36
C PRO A 9 -3.22 6.07 -0.69
N SER A 10 -2.34 6.15 -1.68
CA SER A 10 -2.38 5.29 -2.86
C SER A 10 -1.23 4.30 -2.78
N CYS A 11 -1.50 3.00 -2.77
CA CYS A 11 -0.46 1.96 -2.71
C CYS A 11 0.67 2.15 -3.74
N ARG A 12 0.35 2.71 -4.92
CA ARG A 12 1.34 3.02 -5.97
C ARG A 12 2.46 3.97 -5.51
N GLY A 13 2.15 4.90 -4.60
CA GLY A 13 3.11 5.82 -4.01
C GLY A 13 3.77 5.29 -2.73
N CYS A 14 3.40 4.10 -2.25
CA CYS A 14 3.93 3.54 -1.02
C CYS A 14 5.30 2.90 -1.24
N LYS A 15 6.23 3.08 -0.30
CA LYS A 15 7.55 2.42 -0.35
C LYS A 15 7.48 0.91 -0.19
N HIS A 16 6.46 0.45 0.54
CA HIS A 16 6.26 -0.95 0.88
C HIS A 16 5.47 -1.72 -0.16
N TYR A 17 4.90 -1.04 -1.15
CA TYR A 17 4.18 -1.70 -2.23
C TYR A 17 5.15 -2.35 -3.21
N TYR A 18 4.90 -3.61 -3.54
CA TYR A 18 5.70 -4.36 -4.51
C TYR A 18 4.81 -5.32 -5.31
N ILE A 19 5.26 -5.66 -6.52
CA ILE A 19 4.62 -6.66 -7.38
C ILE A 19 5.30 -8.00 -7.13
N THR A 20 4.51 -9.00 -6.76
CA THR A 20 4.97 -10.34 -6.35
C THR A 20 5.21 -11.29 -7.52
N HIS A 21 4.86 -10.89 -8.75
CA HIS A 21 4.93 -11.71 -9.98
C HIS A 21 4.19 -13.07 -9.91
N GLU A 22 3.42 -13.32 -8.86
CA GLU A 22 2.56 -14.49 -8.74
C GLU A 22 1.30 -14.28 -9.57
N LEU A 23 0.92 -15.27 -10.36
CA LEU A 23 -0.31 -15.21 -11.17
C LEU A 23 -1.55 -15.01 -10.31
N VAL A 24 -1.55 -15.65 -9.13
CA VAL A 24 -2.63 -15.63 -8.15
C VAL A 24 -2.57 -14.31 -7.38
N PHE A 25 -1.46 -14.01 -6.71
CA PHE A 25 -1.29 -12.77 -5.96
C PHE A 25 -0.28 -11.86 -6.68
N ARG A 26 -0.77 -10.85 -7.39
CA ARG A 26 0.08 -9.90 -8.12
C ARG A 26 0.56 -8.73 -7.28
N TYR A 27 -0.16 -8.41 -6.20
CA TYR A 27 0.12 -7.26 -5.36
C TYR A 27 0.59 -7.69 -3.97
N GLY A 28 1.69 -7.13 -3.50
CA GLY A 28 2.24 -7.37 -2.16
C GLY A 28 2.36 -6.08 -1.36
N CYS A 29 2.12 -6.19 -0.06
CA CYS A 29 2.41 -5.11 0.90
C CYS A 29 3.49 -5.59 1.88
N ARG A 30 4.68 -4.98 1.83
CA ARG A 30 5.83 -5.43 2.62
C ARG A 30 5.74 -5.01 4.09
N ALA A 31 5.00 -3.95 4.37
CA ALA A 31 4.80 -3.46 5.73
C ALA A 31 3.92 -4.40 6.56
N PHE A 32 2.84 -4.91 5.94
CA PHE A 32 1.97 -5.88 6.58
C PHE A 32 2.41 -7.34 6.34
N GLY A 33 3.30 -7.59 5.37
CA GLY A 33 3.82 -8.92 5.08
C GLY A 33 2.85 -9.86 4.35
N PHE A 34 1.79 -9.33 3.72
CA PHE A 34 0.82 -10.13 2.95
C PHE A 34 0.89 -9.87 1.45
N LYS A 35 0.36 -10.82 0.69
CA LYS A 35 0.15 -10.75 -0.76
C LYS A 35 -1.34 -10.88 -1.06
N SER A 36 -1.82 -10.24 -2.12
CA SER A 36 -3.23 -10.22 -2.51
C SER A 36 -3.41 -10.09 -4.01
N GLN A 37 -4.53 -10.61 -4.50
CA GLN A 37 -4.90 -10.51 -5.92
C GLN A 37 -5.48 -9.13 -6.22
N GLN A 38 -6.13 -8.54 -5.22
CA GLN A 38 -6.73 -7.22 -5.28
C GLN A 38 -5.79 -6.16 -4.66
N SER A 39 -6.14 -4.90 -4.87
CA SER A 39 -5.36 -3.77 -4.34
C SER A 39 -5.10 -3.93 -2.83
N PRO A 40 -3.85 -3.82 -2.38
CA PRO A 40 -3.53 -4.09 -0.97
C PRO A 40 -4.22 -3.12 -0.01
N ILE A 41 -4.58 -1.90 -0.44
CA ILE A 41 -5.39 -0.98 0.35
C ILE A 41 -6.81 -1.51 0.62
N LEU A 42 -7.42 -2.20 -0.35
CA LEU A 42 -8.75 -2.79 -0.16
C LEU A 42 -8.66 -3.92 0.85
N VAL A 43 -7.64 -4.77 0.73
CA VAL A 43 -7.44 -5.90 1.65
C VAL A 43 -7.11 -5.41 3.07
N VAL A 44 -6.25 -4.41 3.22
CA VAL A 44 -6.00 -3.77 4.53
C VAL A 44 -7.28 -3.18 5.10
N ARG A 45 -8.08 -2.46 4.29
CA ARG A 45 -9.34 -1.90 4.74
C ARG A 45 -10.36 -2.96 5.15
N GLN A 46 -10.40 -4.08 4.42
CA GLN A 46 -11.33 -5.17 4.69
C GLN A 46 -10.90 -6.02 5.89
N SER A 47 -9.59 -6.19 6.08
CA SER A 47 -9.02 -6.96 7.20
C SER A 47 -8.92 -6.16 8.49
N SER A 48 -8.54 -4.87 8.42
CA SER A 48 -8.34 -4.01 9.59
C SER A 48 -9.52 -3.08 9.86
N GLY A 49 -10.45 -2.93 8.92
CA GLY A 49 -11.56 -1.97 9.02
C GLY A 49 -11.15 -0.50 8.80
N GLU A 50 -9.85 -0.21 8.67
CA GLU A 50 -9.29 1.14 8.68
C GLU A 50 -8.36 1.39 7.47
N ALA A 51 -7.97 2.66 7.29
CA ALA A 51 -6.98 3.02 6.28
C ALA A 51 -5.59 2.43 6.61
N CYS A 52 -4.75 2.30 5.57
CA CYS A 52 -3.40 1.74 5.71
C CYS A 52 -2.52 2.59 6.63
N ARG A 53 -2.41 2.20 7.91
CA ARG A 53 -1.58 2.89 8.93
C ARG A 53 -0.08 2.81 8.66
N LEU A 54 0.35 1.79 7.94
CA LEU A 54 1.75 1.57 7.53
C LEU A 54 2.05 2.16 6.14
N PHE A 55 1.17 3.04 5.62
CA PHE A 55 1.42 3.73 4.38
C PHE A 55 2.59 4.70 4.57
N GLU A 56 3.68 4.46 3.86
CA GLU A 56 4.80 5.39 3.82
C GLU A 56 5.05 5.82 2.37
N LYS A 57 4.86 7.12 2.11
CA LYS A 57 5.05 7.72 0.79
C LYS A 57 6.53 7.62 0.41
N LYS A 58 6.84 7.16 -0.82
CA LYS A 58 8.19 7.26 -1.36
C LYS A 58 8.51 8.74 -1.57
N ASP A 59 9.53 9.23 -0.86
CA ASP A 59 10.12 10.53 -1.12
C ASP A 59 10.79 10.48 -2.50
N LYS A 60 10.20 11.14 -3.51
CA LYS A 60 10.89 11.37 -4.77
C LYS A 60 11.83 12.56 -4.54
N LYS A 61 13.10 12.28 -4.24
CA LYS A 61 14.16 13.28 -4.33
C LYS A 61 14.45 13.62 -5.78
#